data_AF-A0A380BS96-F1
#
_entry.id   AF-A0A380BS96-F1
#
_cell.length_a   1.000
_cell.length_b   1.000
_cell.length_c   1.000
_cell.angle_alpha   90.00
_cell.angle_beta   90.00
_cell.angle_gamma   90.00
#
_symmetry.space_group_name_H-M   'P 1'
#
loop_
_entity.id
_entity.type
_entity.pdbx_description
1 polymer ?
#
loop_
_entity_poly.entity_id
_entity_poly.type
_entity_poly.pdbx_seq_one_letter_code
_entity_poly.pdbx_strand_id
1 'polypeptide(L)'
;MKNYAGIRVYNVKKHLAIAHIRKGKVVLFTNMDSLQHPVIAYSILPDLLRYTHQDEIDFEQVSDDSNRQNLRLSTSDISITVLEKYITADKVLPSQILVLRKNNRSDLKEIIPVMRPRMVIIDGSNTDRRIKDYKVELDILKVPYYCLKDNFAYVWVGD
;
A
#
# COMPACT_ATOMS: atom_id res chain seq x y z
N MET A 1 -8.58 22.23 -1.53
CA MET A 1 -8.11 20.89 -1.13
C MET A 1 -8.40 20.51 0.34
N LYS A 2 -8.87 21.42 1.22
CA LYS A 2 -9.16 21.14 2.65
C LYS A 2 -10.23 20.06 2.95
N ASN A 3 -10.94 19.55 1.95
CA ASN A 3 -12.00 18.54 2.11
C ASN A 3 -11.63 17.16 1.54
N TYR A 4 -10.38 16.94 1.10
CA TYR A 4 -9.98 15.63 0.57
C TYR A 4 -9.96 14.56 1.68
N ALA A 5 -10.48 13.38 1.36
CA ALA A 5 -10.34 12.16 2.15
C ALA A 5 -9.89 11.03 1.21
N GLY A 6 -8.84 10.30 1.57
CA GLY A 6 -8.38 9.20 0.74
C GLY A 6 -7.03 8.63 1.14
N ILE A 7 -6.61 7.62 0.39
CA ILE A 7 -5.32 6.96 0.54
C ILE A 7 -4.49 7.12 -0.74
N ARG A 8 -3.18 7.31 -0.54
CA ARG A 8 -2.16 7.24 -1.58
C ARG A 8 -1.26 6.06 -1.29
N VAL A 9 -1.00 5.22 -2.29
CA VAL A 9 0.04 4.18 -2.25
C VAL A 9 1.10 4.55 -3.27
N TYR A 10 2.28 4.96 -2.82
CA TYR A 10 3.34 5.49 -3.68
C TYR A 10 4.23 4.38 -4.24
N ASN A 11 4.63 4.53 -5.50
CA ASN A 11 5.70 3.72 -6.06
C ASN A 11 7.05 4.29 -5.65
N VAL A 12 7.63 3.73 -4.58
CA VAL A 12 8.95 4.09 -4.08
C VAL A 12 9.92 2.90 -4.17
N LYS A 13 9.80 2.14 -5.27
CA LYS A 13 10.62 0.97 -5.62
C LYS A 13 10.65 -0.09 -4.51
N LYS A 14 11.74 -0.14 -3.74
CA LYS A 14 11.93 -1.14 -2.67
C LYS A 14 11.22 -0.75 -1.37
N HIS A 15 10.87 0.51 -1.20
CA HIS A 15 10.25 1.03 0.01
C HIS A 15 8.73 0.87 -0.01
N LEU A 16 8.13 0.88 1.18
CA LEU A 16 6.70 1.02 1.36
C LEU A 16 6.41 2.48 1.67
N ALA A 17 5.42 3.08 1.01
CA ALA A 17 4.88 4.35 1.44
C ALA A 17 3.38 4.41 1.14
N ILE A 18 2.59 4.58 2.20
CA ILE A 18 1.15 4.72 2.14
C ILE A 18 0.78 5.96 2.94
N ALA A 19 0.14 6.95 2.30
CA ALA A 19 -0.39 8.11 3.02
C ALA A 19 -1.91 8.00 3.19
N HIS A 20 -2.39 8.27 4.39
CA HIS A 20 -3.79 8.53 4.66
C HIS A 20 -3.98 10.04 4.83
N ILE A 21 -4.85 10.63 4.01
CA ILE A 21 -5.08 12.07 3.96
C ILE A 21 -6.55 12.31 4.27
N ARG A 22 -6.85 13.10 5.30
CA ARG A 22 -8.22 13.44 5.67
C ARG A 22 -8.33 14.84 6.24
N LYS A 23 -9.08 15.71 5.55
CA LYS A 23 -9.40 17.08 6.01
C LYS A 23 -8.16 17.88 6.46
N GLY A 24 -7.10 17.83 5.67
CA GLY A 24 -5.83 18.49 5.96
C GLY A 24 -4.90 17.73 6.91
N LYS A 25 -5.35 16.64 7.55
CA LYS A 25 -4.46 15.75 8.30
C LYS A 25 -3.82 14.72 7.39
N VAL A 26 -2.53 14.47 7.56
CA VAL A 26 -1.77 13.50 6.77
C VAL A 26 -0.99 12.59 7.71
N VAL A 27 -1.19 11.28 7.56
CA VAL A 27 -0.36 10.25 8.19
C VAL A 27 0.37 9.49 7.10
N LEU A 28 1.70 9.42 7.18
CA LEU A 28 2.55 8.66 6.26
C LEU A 28 3.08 7.40 6.94
N PHE A 29 2.57 6.25 6.49
CA PHE A 29 3.06 4.93 6.88
C PHE A 29 4.18 4.49 5.93
N THR A 30 5.36 4.18 6.46
CA THR A 30 6.51 3.84 5.62
C THR A 30 7.51 2.91 6.30
N ASN A 31 8.32 2.21 5.50
CA ASN A 31 9.47 1.44 6.01
C ASN A 31 10.80 2.22 5.99
N MET A 32 10.75 3.51 5.67
CA MET A 32 11.88 4.44 5.72
C MET A 32 12.06 5.00 7.14
N ASP A 33 13.23 5.58 7.42
CA ASP A 33 13.67 5.94 8.78
C ASP A 33 13.27 7.36 9.23
N SER A 34 12.97 8.25 8.30
CA SER A 34 12.65 9.65 8.61
C SER A 34 11.90 10.32 7.47
N LEU A 35 11.17 11.41 7.77
CA LEU A 35 10.60 12.30 6.74
C LEU A 35 11.67 12.93 5.83
N GLN A 36 12.90 13.05 6.32
CA GLN A 36 14.04 13.59 5.58
C GLN A 36 14.68 12.54 4.65
N HIS A 37 14.25 11.28 4.69
CA HIS A 37 14.77 10.25 3.80
C HIS A 37 14.66 10.72 2.34
N PRO A 38 15.73 10.63 1.51
CA PRO A 38 15.76 11.26 0.19
C PRO A 38 14.59 10.84 -0.71
N VAL A 39 14.19 9.57 -0.66
CA VAL A 39 13.04 9.08 -1.43
C VAL A 39 11.74 9.79 -1.05
N ILE A 40 11.53 10.06 0.24
CA ILE A 40 10.35 10.80 0.72
C ILE A 40 10.42 12.24 0.24
N ALA A 41 11.57 12.89 0.44
CA ALA A 41 11.77 14.29 0.06
C ALA A 41 11.48 14.55 -1.43
N TYR A 42 11.93 13.65 -2.31
CA TYR A 42 11.76 13.82 -3.75
C TYR A 42 10.44 13.28 -4.31
N SER A 43 9.94 12.16 -3.79
CA SER A 43 8.83 11.42 -4.43
C SER A 43 7.51 11.52 -3.69
N ILE A 44 7.49 11.99 -2.44
CA ILE A 44 6.28 11.96 -1.59
C ILE A 44 5.93 13.37 -1.09
N LEU A 45 6.89 14.10 -0.52
CA LEU A 45 6.62 15.44 0.04
C LEU A 45 5.97 16.40 -0.97
N PRO A 46 6.39 16.49 -2.25
CA PRO A 46 5.75 17.40 -3.20
C PRO A 46 4.24 17.15 -3.36
N ASP A 47 3.78 15.91 -3.18
CA ASP A 47 2.35 15.58 -3.18
C ASP A 47 1.70 15.89 -1.82
N LEU A 48 2.30 15.46 -0.70
CA LEU A 48 1.72 15.64 0.63
C LEU A 48 1.60 17.11 1.06
N LEU A 49 2.55 17.96 0.65
CA LEU A 49 2.56 19.39 0.96
C LEU A 49 1.41 20.17 0.29
N ARG A 50 0.67 19.54 -0.62
CA ARG A 50 -0.56 20.10 -1.19
C ARG A 50 -1.74 20.03 -0.21
N TYR A 51 -1.62 19.24 0.85
CA TYR A 51 -2.68 18.96 1.82
C TYR A 51 -2.38 19.49 3.22
N THR A 52 -1.11 19.52 3.64
CA THR A 52 -0.69 19.92 4.99
C THR A 52 0.73 20.52 5.00
N HIS A 53 1.15 21.16 6.09
CA HIS A 53 2.54 21.56 6.28
C HIS A 53 3.43 20.37 6.68
N GLN A 54 4.73 20.42 6.38
CA GLN A 54 5.64 19.26 6.58
C GLN A 54 5.72 18.84 8.05
N ASP A 55 5.74 19.81 8.96
CA ASP A 55 5.75 19.65 10.41
C ASP A 55 4.43 19.13 10.99
N GLU A 56 3.36 19.12 10.18
CA GLU A 56 2.05 18.57 10.51
C GLU A 56 1.82 17.17 9.89
N ILE A 57 2.85 16.57 9.27
CA ILE A 57 2.77 15.19 8.76
C ILE A 57 3.11 14.23 9.90
N ASP A 58 2.14 13.41 10.30
CA ASP A 58 2.36 12.31 11.23
C ASP A 58 3.15 11.20 10.51
N PHE A 59 4.36 10.93 10.97
CA PHE A 59 5.26 9.93 10.38
C PHE A 59 5.23 8.63 11.19
N GLU A 60 4.79 7.55 10.55
CA GLU A 60 4.63 6.24 11.18
C GLU A 60 5.53 5.21 10.50
N GLN A 61 6.61 4.83 11.17
CA GLN A 61 7.49 3.77 10.67
C GLN A 61 6.91 2.40 11.00
N VAL A 62 6.51 1.64 9.97
CA VAL A 62 5.72 0.39 10.15
C VAL A 62 6.57 -0.88 10.26
N SER A 63 7.80 -0.84 9.75
CA SER A 63 8.83 -1.87 9.92
C SER A 63 10.11 -1.39 9.23
N ASP A 64 11.29 -1.81 9.66
CA ASP A 64 12.49 -1.63 8.83
C ASP A 64 12.51 -2.68 7.68
N ASP A 65 13.30 -2.45 6.63
CA ASP A 65 13.41 -3.40 5.50
C ASP A 65 14.15 -4.70 5.89
N SER A 66 14.79 -4.74 7.07
CA SER A 66 15.57 -5.89 7.59
C SER A 66 14.67 -6.94 8.26
N ASN A 67 13.55 -6.52 8.84
CA ASN A 67 12.56 -7.38 9.46
C ASN A 67 11.21 -7.27 8.77
N ARG A 68 11.11 -7.86 7.57
CA ARG A 68 9.88 -7.88 6.76
C ARG A 68 8.71 -8.44 7.55
N GLN A 69 7.56 -7.79 7.50
CA GLN A 69 6.34 -8.22 8.18
C GLN A 69 5.12 -7.98 7.28
N ASN A 70 4.07 -8.75 7.51
CA ASN A 70 2.76 -8.42 6.96
C ASN A 70 2.14 -7.33 7.83
N LEU A 71 1.60 -6.30 7.20
CA LEU A 71 1.06 -5.13 7.87
C LEU A 71 -0.44 -5.04 7.60
N ARG A 72 -1.19 -4.61 8.60
CA ARG A 72 -2.58 -4.22 8.43
C ARG A 72 -2.74 -2.78 8.91
N LEU A 73 -3.12 -1.91 7.99
CA LEU A 73 -3.50 -0.53 8.26
C LEU A 73 -5.02 -0.46 8.23
N SER A 74 -5.64 0.17 9.22
CA SER A 74 -7.09 0.32 9.25
C SER A 74 -7.43 1.68 9.82
N THR A 75 -8.24 2.42 9.07
CA THR A 75 -8.84 3.68 9.48
C THR A 75 -10.35 3.46 9.64
N SER A 76 -11.10 4.50 9.99
CA SER A 76 -12.57 4.40 10.06
C SER A 76 -13.22 4.08 8.70
N ASP A 77 -12.56 4.44 7.61
CA ASP A 77 -13.17 4.47 6.28
C ASP A 77 -12.59 3.39 5.35
N ILE A 78 -11.38 2.91 5.65
CA ILE A 78 -10.64 1.98 4.79
C ILE A 78 -9.68 1.08 5.56
N SER A 79 -9.63 -0.18 5.15
CA SER A 79 -8.67 -1.19 5.60
C SER A 79 -7.75 -1.64 4.46
N ILE A 80 -6.45 -1.73 4.76
CA ILE A 80 -5.40 -2.15 3.85
C ILE A 80 -4.59 -3.27 4.51
N THR A 81 -4.38 -4.35 3.79
CA THR A 81 -3.40 -5.38 4.18
C THR A 81 -2.23 -5.34 3.21
N VAL A 82 -1.01 -5.23 3.72
CA VAL A 82 0.23 -5.34 2.96
C VAL A 82 0.85 -6.70 3.23
N LEU A 83 1.06 -7.49 2.17
CA LEU A 83 1.69 -8.80 2.26
C LEU A 83 3.10 -8.77 1.68
N GLU A 84 4.08 -8.99 2.55
CA GLU A 84 5.50 -9.18 2.20
C GLU A 84 5.96 -10.62 2.46
N LYS A 85 5.32 -11.32 3.40
CA LYS A 85 5.62 -12.70 3.81
C LYS A 85 4.42 -13.60 3.58
N TYR A 86 4.72 -14.88 3.33
CA TYR A 86 3.71 -15.90 3.20
C TYR A 86 2.74 -15.90 4.40
N ILE A 87 1.45 -15.96 4.10
CA ILE A 87 0.34 -16.09 5.04
C ILE A 87 -0.61 -17.16 4.52
N THR A 88 -1.16 -17.93 5.45
CA THR A 88 -2.18 -18.96 5.24
C THR A 88 -3.58 -18.38 5.46
N ALA A 89 -4.60 -18.95 4.81
CA ALA A 89 -5.95 -18.41 4.84
C ALA A 89 -6.58 -18.28 6.24
N ASP A 90 -6.20 -19.15 7.20
CA ASP A 90 -6.67 -19.11 8.60
C ASP A 90 -6.19 -17.86 9.36
N LYS A 91 -5.11 -17.23 8.90
CA LYS A 91 -4.54 -16.01 9.51
C LYS A 91 -4.97 -14.73 8.80
N VAL A 92 -5.72 -14.86 7.71
CA VAL A 92 -6.16 -13.73 6.89
C VAL A 92 -7.38 -13.07 7.53
N LEU A 93 -7.34 -11.74 7.61
CA LEU A 93 -8.47 -10.92 8.05
C LEU A 93 -9.07 -10.16 6.86
N PRO A 94 -10.37 -9.87 6.89
CA PRO A 94 -11.02 -9.03 5.87
C PRO A 94 -10.32 -7.68 5.71
N SER A 95 -10.17 -7.22 4.46
CA SER A 95 -9.53 -5.96 4.14
C SER A 95 -10.00 -5.43 2.79
N GLN A 96 -10.23 -4.13 2.65
CA GLN A 96 -10.74 -3.54 1.41
C GLN A 96 -9.68 -3.48 0.31
N ILE A 97 -8.42 -3.24 0.66
CA ILE A 97 -7.29 -3.22 -0.27
C ILE A 97 -6.24 -4.23 0.17
N LEU A 98 -5.73 -5.01 -0.79
CA LEU A 98 -4.57 -5.86 -0.61
C LEU A 98 -3.39 -5.28 -1.39
N VAL A 99 -2.25 -5.07 -0.73
CA VAL A 99 -0.99 -4.68 -1.37
C VAL A 99 -0.04 -5.87 -1.39
N LEU A 100 0.32 -6.36 -2.58
CA LEU A 100 1.26 -7.46 -2.77
C LEU A 100 2.66 -6.92 -3.02
N ARG A 101 3.62 -7.30 -2.19
CA ARG A 101 5.01 -6.79 -2.23
C ARG A 101 6.04 -7.90 -2.19
N LYS A 102 7.28 -7.55 -2.57
CA LYS A 102 8.51 -8.33 -2.32
C LYS A 102 8.42 -9.81 -2.76
N ASN A 103 7.70 -10.09 -3.86
CA ASN A 103 7.44 -11.42 -4.39
C ASN A 103 6.78 -12.37 -3.39
N ASN A 104 5.80 -11.87 -2.63
CA ASN A 104 4.95 -12.71 -1.79
C ASN A 104 4.44 -13.97 -2.54
N ARG A 105 4.38 -15.11 -1.83
CA ARG A 105 4.03 -16.42 -2.39
C ARG A 105 2.78 -17.03 -1.74
N SER A 106 1.97 -16.23 -1.06
CA SER A 106 0.67 -16.71 -0.59
C SER A 106 -0.19 -17.14 -1.78
N ASP A 107 -1.02 -18.15 -1.54
CA ASP A 107 -1.98 -18.62 -2.53
C ASP A 107 -3.14 -17.63 -2.62
N LEU A 108 -3.22 -16.90 -3.74
CA LEU A 108 -4.28 -15.91 -3.94
C LEU A 108 -5.66 -16.57 -3.94
N LYS A 109 -5.78 -17.82 -4.39
CA LYS A 109 -7.06 -18.55 -4.45
C LYS A 109 -7.59 -18.88 -3.06
N GLU A 110 -6.71 -19.06 -2.08
CA GLU A 110 -7.11 -19.30 -0.69
C GLU A 110 -7.35 -17.98 0.07
N ILE A 111 -6.50 -16.97 -0.12
CA ILE A 111 -6.59 -15.74 0.68
C ILE A 111 -7.68 -14.78 0.20
N ILE A 112 -7.94 -14.69 -1.11
CA ILE A 112 -8.91 -13.72 -1.66
C ILE A 112 -10.34 -14.00 -1.19
N PRO A 113 -10.84 -15.25 -1.16
CA PRO A 113 -12.18 -15.53 -0.65
C PRO A 113 -12.40 -15.15 0.81
N VAL A 114 -11.33 -15.18 1.63
CA VAL A 114 -11.36 -14.80 3.05
C VAL A 114 -11.20 -13.29 3.23
N MET A 115 -10.20 -12.69 2.57
CA MET A 115 -9.91 -11.25 2.69
C MET A 115 -10.97 -10.37 2.02
N ARG A 116 -11.52 -10.83 0.89
CA ARG A 116 -12.51 -10.13 0.04
C ARG A 116 -12.10 -8.70 -0.34
N PRO A 117 -10.88 -8.50 -0.88
CA PRO A 117 -10.45 -7.18 -1.29
C PRO A 117 -11.29 -6.66 -2.46
N ARG A 118 -11.59 -5.37 -2.45
CA ARG A 118 -12.20 -4.65 -3.58
C ARG A 118 -11.16 -4.27 -4.65
N MET A 119 -9.89 -4.21 -4.26
CA MET A 119 -8.77 -3.85 -5.11
C MET A 119 -7.50 -4.54 -4.62
N VAL A 120 -6.69 -5.02 -5.57
CA VAL A 120 -5.34 -5.53 -5.30
C VAL A 120 -4.30 -4.60 -5.93
N ILE A 121 -3.38 -4.08 -5.14
CA ILE A 121 -2.27 -3.27 -5.60
C ILE A 121 -1.02 -4.16 -5.69
N ILE A 122 -0.49 -4.30 -6.89
CA ILE A 122 0.77 -5.00 -7.15
C ILE A 122 1.89 -3.97 -7.10
N ASP A 123 2.71 -4.02 -6.05
CA ASP A 123 3.81 -3.07 -5.83
C ASP A 123 4.98 -3.28 -6.80
N GLY A 124 5.75 -2.21 -7.05
CA GLY A 124 6.92 -2.21 -7.92
C GLY A 124 8.08 -3.08 -7.42
N SER A 125 8.10 -3.46 -6.13
CA SER A 125 9.11 -4.37 -5.57
C SER A 125 9.03 -5.82 -6.07
N ASN A 126 7.99 -6.18 -6.83
CA ASN A 126 7.84 -7.51 -7.42
C ASN A 126 8.62 -7.64 -8.74
N THR A 127 9.12 -8.84 -9.00
CA THR A 127 9.73 -9.19 -10.30
C THR A 127 8.68 -9.19 -11.41
N ASP A 128 9.08 -8.93 -12.66
CA ASP A 128 8.15 -8.97 -13.81
C ASP A 128 7.44 -10.30 -13.95
N ARG A 129 8.15 -11.39 -13.67
CA ARG A 129 7.57 -12.73 -13.63
C ARG A 129 6.45 -12.81 -12.60
N ARG A 130 6.72 -12.44 -11.35
CA ARG A 130 5.70 -12.53 -10.30
C ARG A 130 4.51 -11.59 -10.53
N ILE A 131 4.75 -10.42 -11.11
CA ILE A 131 3.68 -9.50 -11.53
C ILE A 131 2.79 -10.16 -12.58
N LYS A 132 3.36 -10.82 -13.60
CA LYS A 132 2.58 -11.55 -14.60
C LYS A 132 1.75 -12.67 -13.97
N ASP A 133 2.35 -13.45 -13.07
CA ASP A 133 1.66 -14.52 -12.35
C ASP A 133 0.46 -13.96 -11.55
N TYR A 134 0.67 -12.88 -10.79
CA TYR A 134 -0.42 -12.22 -10.06
C TYR A 134 -1.55 -11.75 -10.96
N LYS A 135 -1.24 -11.12 -12.09
CA LYS A 135 -2.28 -10.63 -13.02
C LYS A 135 -3.16 -11.78 -13.51
N VAL A 136 -2.54 -12.88 -13.94
CA VAL A 136 -3.27 -14.09 -14.36
C VAL A 136 -4.14 -14.65 -13.24
N GLU A 137 -3.59 -14.79 -12.03
CA GLU A 137 -4.35 -15.28 -10.87
C GLU A 137 -5.55 -14.36 -10.54
N LEU A 138 -5.34 -13.03 -10.56
CA LEU A 138 -6.36 -12.04 -10.25
C LEU A 138 -7.44 -11.92 -11.33
N ASP A 139 -7.09 -12.08 -12.60
CA ASP A 139 -8.04 -12.15 -13.72
C ASP A 139 -8.97 -13.37 -13.57
N ILE A 140 -8.41 -14.53 -13.22
CA ILE A 140 -9.19 -15.76 -12.94
C ILE A 140 -10.13 -15.55 -11.75
N LEU A 141 -9.62 -14.93 -10.69
CA LEU A 141 -10.39 -14.64 -9.47
C LEU A 141 -11.37 -13.46 -9.64
N LYS A 142 -11.34 -12.78 -10.80
CA LYS A 142 -12.17 -11.61 -11.13
C LYS A 142 -12.04 -10.49 -10.10
N VAL A 143 -10.83 -10.27 -9.59
CA VAL A 143 -10.54 -9.21 -8.62
C VAL A 143 -9.85 -8.05 -9.31
N PRO A 144 -10.37 -6.81 -9.22
CA PRO A 144 -9.72 -5.64 -9.76
C PRO A 144 -8.30 -5.46 -9.21
N TYR A 145 -7.37 -5.08 -10.07
CA TYR A 145 -6.01 -4.81 -9.64
C TYR A 145 -5.37 -3.60 -10.33
N TYR A 146 -4.34 -3.06 -9.68
CA TYR A 146 -3.49 -1.99 -10.21
C TYR A 146 -2.02 -2.34 -10.00
N CYS A 147 -1.20 -2.13 -11.03
CA CYS A 147 0.24 -2.39 -10.98
C CYS A 147 1.02 -1.07 -10.87
N LEU A 148 1.77 -0.91 -9.78
CA LEU A 148 2.51 0.33 -9.50
C LEU A 148 3.81 0.47 -10.28
N LYS A 149 4.37 -0.61 -10.84
CA LYS A 149 5.77 -0.65 -11.33
C LYS A 149 6.17 0.51 -12.26
N ASP A 150 5.25 0.98 -13.11
CA ASP A 150 5.49 2.08 -14.07
C ASP A 150 4.68 3.36 -13.75
N ASN A 151 4.01 3.40 -12.60
CA ASN A 151 3.16 4.52 -12.18
C ASN A 151 3.73 5.20 -10.94
N PHE A 152 3.46 6.51 -10.78
CA PHE A 152 3.94 7.27 -9.62
C PHE A 152 3.25 6.86 -8.32
N ALA A 153 1.92 6.70 -8.33
CA ALA A 153 1.14 6.31 -7.17
C ALA A 153 -0.23 5.76 -7.59
N TYR A 154 -0.83 4.96 -6.71
CA TYR A 154 -2.25 4.64 -6.73
C TYR A 154 -3.00 5.55 -5.75
N VAL A 155 -4.22 5.94 -6.13
CA VAL A 155 -5.03 6.91 -5.43
C VAL A 155 -6.39 6.31 -5.18
N TRP A 156 -6.75 6.19 -3.90
CA TRP A 156 -8.11 5.88 -3.49
C TRP A 156 -8.73 7.13 -2.88
N VAL A 157 -9.83 7.59 -3.47
CA VAL A 157 -10.63 8.68 -2.93
C VAL A 157 -11.74 8.04 -2.11
N GLY A 158 -11.81 8.38 -0.83
CA GLY A 158 -12.95 7.99 0.00
C GLY A 158 -14.15 8.85 -0.33
N ASP A 159 -15.34 8.29 -0.14
CA ASP A 159 -16.61 9.04 -0.24
C ASP A 159 -16.73 10.08 0.88
#